data_AF-A0A842W0Y4-F1
#
_entry.id   AF-A0A842W0Y4-F1
#
_cell.length_a   1.000
_cell.length_b   1.000
_cell.length_c   1.000
_cell.angle_alpha   90.00
_cell.angle_beta   90.00
_cell.angle_gamma   90.00
#
_symmetry.space_group_name_H-M   'P 1'
#
loop_
_entity.id
_entity.type
_entity.pdbx_description
1 polymer ?
#
loop_
_entity_poly.entity_id
_entity_poly.type
_entity_poly.pdbx_seq_one_letter_code
_entity_poly.pdbx_strand_id
1 'polypeptide(L)'
;MPGSKKKSNKKKEKCPYCGNEFVRLSAHKCKKAPKDNQSSETKKQGSSKKKKSSKKSSKKKSKKQPEKKVEEVIEASLNKDINIDEAKKSHSQKQKFWQGKVWQILLDPTLMGSENITKYDLSALLKDFTQEMLKSDLVDFRISGMAIYNSAKLHHKKIKDVIDEEEKIQIQEMKERTQRNIPKSMPQPIRESRKIATKDELFSAMRSAIIETMQKREVLRRRRVKREERRRELKVIKSKGKLPKEILRHITGKDRTIEEILDEWFERIKAKIRLNDGDTTSYEELVKDIIEKEYPDDAYAQKIKSTELFLALLFLSTGGSGKSAPRLKLNQWEQFEDIEIEIAKYF
;
A
#
# COMPACT_ATOMS: atom_id res chain seq x y z
N MET A 1 35.56 11.37 25.89
CA MET A 1 34.37 11.93 26.57
C MET A 1 33.10 11.37 25.94
N PRO A 2 32.06 11.00 26.72
CA PRO A 2 30.77 10.57 26.18
C PRO A 2 29.89 11.78 25.78
N GLY A 3 29.36 11.78 24.55
CA GLY A 3 28.60 12.90 24.02
C GLY A 3 27.21 13.07 24.64
N SER A 4 26.94 14.26 25.20
CA SER A 4 25.66 14.64 25.81
C SER A 4 24.57 14.89 24.77
N LYS A 5 23.66 13.93 24.61
CA LYS A 5 22.53 14.03 23.66
C LYS A 5 21.50 15.07 24.14
N LYS A 6 21.52 16.27 23.54
CA LYS A 6 20.49 17.30 23.73
C LYS A 6 19.08 16.72 23.48
N LYS A 7 18.22 16.72 24.52
CA LYS A 7 16.82 16.32 24.40
C LYS A 7 16.03 17.48 23.78
N SER A 8 15.54 17.32 22.55
CA SER A 8 14.62 18.28 21.93
C SER A 8 13.27 18.27 22.66
N ASN A 9 12.86 19.38 23.26
CA ASN A 9 11.50 19.54 23.78
C ASN A 9 10.51 19.53 22.61
N LYS A 10 9.79 18.41 22.43
CA LYS A 10 8.72 18.30 21.45
C LYS A 10 7.44 18.84 22.08
N LYS A 11 6.77 19.76 21.39
CA LYS A 11 5.44 20.26 21.78
C LYS A 11 4.50 19.06 21.95
N LYS A 12 3.62 19.13 22.94
CA LYS A 12 2.50 18.20 23.09
C LYS A 12 1.26 18.81 22.44
N GLU A 13 0.37 17.96 21.97
CA GLU A 13 -0.89 18.28 21.34
C GLU A 13 -2.03 17.63 22.13
N LYS A 14 -3.21 18.27 22.23
CA LYS A 14 -4.36 17.76 23.00
C LYS A 14 -5.29 16.95 22.12
N CYS A 15 -5.72 15.77 22.59
CA CYS A 15 -6.67 14.93 21.85
C CYS A 15 -8.11 15.46 22.03
N PRO A 16 -8.83 15.86 20.96
CA PRO A 16 -10.14 16.52 21.08
C PRO A 16 -11.22 15.64 21.75
N TYR A 17 -11.12 14.31 21.61
CA TYR A 17 -12.09 13.36 22.17
C TYR A 17 -11.86 13.00 23.65
N CYS A 18 -10.72 13.37 24.25
CA CYS A 18 -10.43 13.00 25.65
C CYS A 18 -9.58 13.99 26.45
N GLY A 19 -9.26 15.18 25.92
CA GLY A 19 -8.50 16.25 26.60
C GLY A 19 -7.00 15.99 26.83
N ASN A 20 -6.60 14.73 26.97
CA ASN A 20 -5.23 14.31 27.27
C ASN A 20 -4.20 14.81 26.24
N GLU A 21 -3.01 15.17 26.75
CA GLU A 21 -1.87 15.64 25.96
C GLU A 21 -0.95 14.50 25.51
N PHE A 22 -0.58 14.50 24.23
CA PHE A 22 0.32 13.51 23.63
C PHE A 22 1.42 14.18 22.80
N VAL A 23 2.59 13.53 22.72
CA VAL A 23 3.72 14.00 21.88
C VAL A 23 3.50 13.69 20.38
N ARG A 24 2.50 12.86 20.06
CA ARG A 24 1.98 12.58 18.71
C ARG A 24 0.52 12.11 18.83
N LEU A 25 -0.46 12.87 18.32
CA LEU A 25 -1.86 12.40 18.32
C LEU A 25 -2.05 11.08 17.54
N SER A 26 -1.35 10.91 16.42
CA SER A 26 -1.50 9.76 15.51
C SER A 26 -1.14 8.40 16.13
N ALA A 27 -0.47 8.38 17.29
CA ALA A 27 -0.18 7.15 18.03
C ALA A 27 -1.25 6.80 19.10
N HIS A 28 -2.18 7.72 19.40
CA HIS A 28 -3.16 7.56 20.47
C HIS A 28 -4.50 7.04 19.95
N LYS A 29 -4.84 5.79 20.30
CA LYS A 29 -6.16 5.20 20.03
C LYS A 29 -7.15 5.60 21.12
N CYS A 30 -7.91 6.68 20.88
CA CYS A 30 -8.90 7.17 21.83
C CYS A 30 -10.12 6.24 21.93
N LYS A 31 -10.51 5.86 23.16
CA LYS A 31 -11.71 5.04 23.42
C LYS A 31 -13.05 5.79 23.24
N LYS A 32 -13.02 7.13 23.15
CA LYS A 32 -14.20 8.00 23.01
C LYS A 32 -14.49 8.47 21.58
N ALA A 33 -13.68 8.07 20.59
CA ALA A 33 -13.94 8.42 19.19
C ALA A 33 -15.11 7.59 18.62
N PRO A 34 -16.01 8.17 17.79
CA PRO A 34 -17.01 7.41 17.06
C PRO A 34 -16.36 6.41 16.09
N LYS A 35 -17.05 5.31 15.78
CA LYS A 35 -16.46 4.17 15.06
C LYS A 35 -16.25 4.42 13.56
N ASP A 36 -16.96 5.40 13.01
CA ASP A 36 -17.25 5.50 11.58
C ASP A 36 -16.11 6.15 10.77
N ASN A 37 -15.05 6.61 11.46
CA ASN A 37 -13.84 7.20 10.88
C ASN A 37 -12.56 6.36 11.16
N GLN A 38 -12.67 5.02 11.15
CA GLN A 38 -11.49 4.15 11.05
C GLN A 38 -11.23 3.73 9.61
N SER A 39 -10.48 4.57 8.90
CA SER A 39 -9.93 4.24 7.59
C SER A 39 -9.10 2.95 7.64
N SER A 40 -9.18 2.18 6.56
CA SER A 40 -8.60 0.84 6.46
C SER A 40 -7.08 0.86 6.32
N GLU A 41 -6.35 0.17 7.21
CA GLU A 41 -5.02 -0.38 6.84
C GLU A 41 -4.52 -1.55 7.71
N THR A 42 -3.91 -2.53 7.05
CA THR A 42 -2.98 -3.57 7.56
C THR A 42 -3.33 -4.39 8.82
N LYS A 43 -4.08 -5.50 8.66
CA LYS A 43 -4.03 -6.64 9.60
C LYS A 43 -2.72 -7.43 9.42
N LYS A 44 -1.67 -7.14 10.19
CA LYS A 44 -0.54 -8.08 10.39
C LYS A 44 -0.89 -9.11 11.45
N GLN A 45 -0.89 -10.39 11.08
CA GLN A 45 -1.03 -11.49 12.04
C GLN A 45 0.27 -11.66 12.85
N GLY A 46 0.15 -11.87 14.16
CA GLY A 46 1.26 -12.16 15.07
C GLY A 46 0.78 -13.08 16.19
N SER A 47 1.42 -14.24 16.35
CA SER A 47 0.84 -15.37 17.08
C SER A 47 1.52 -15.68 18.43
N SER A 48 0.69 -15.89 19.45
CA SER A 48 0.92 -16.76 20.62
C SER A 48 2.01 -16.39 21.66
N LYS A 49 1.64 -16.41 22.96
CA LYS A 49 2.00 -17.51 23.92
C LYS A 49 1.79 -17.15 25.40
N LYS A 50 0.93 -17.93 26.08
CA LYS A 50 1.05 -18.54 27.43
C LYS A 50 -0.36 -19.03 27.87
N LYS A 51 -0.55 -20.09 28.66
CA LYS A 51 0.34 -20.85 29.58
C LYS A 51 0.15 -22.38 29.42
N LYS A 52 0.97 -23.19 30.10
CA LYS A 52 0.76 -24.64 30.37
C LYS A 52 -0.30 -24.82 31.49
N SER A 53 -0.83 -26.00 31.85
CA SER A 53 -0.53 -27.40 31.48
C SER A 53 -1.83 -28.15 31.04
N SER A 54 -2.19 -29.43 31.29
CA SER A 54 -1.83 -30.51 32.24
C SER A 54 -1.92 -31.92 31.56
N LYS A 55 -1.93 -33.02 32.32
CA LYS A 55 -2.15 -34.40 31.84
C LYS A 55 -3.37 -35.07 32.53
N LYS A 56 -3.94 -36.07 31.82
CA LYS A 56 -4.43 -37.39 32.30
C LYS A 56 -5.93 -37.66 32.55
N SER A 57 -6.40 -38.73 31.90
CA SER A 57 -7.35 -39.77 32.34
C SER A 57 -8.78 -39.44 32.81
N SER A 58 -9.74 -39.65 31.88
CA SER A 58 -10.91 -40.54 32.02
C SER A 58 -11.69 -40.66 33.35
N LYS A 59 -12.99 -40.30 33.31
CA LYS A 59 -14.09 -41.18 33.78
C LYS A 59 -15.47 -40.72 33.30
N LYS A 60 -16.41 -41.67 33.17
CA LYS A 60 -17.86 -41.41 33.01
C LYS A 60 -18.42 -40.81 34.32
N LYS A 61 -19.31 -39.82 34.24
CA LYS A 61 -20.55 -39.79 35.05
C LYS A 61 -21.56 -38.75 34.56
N SER A 62 -22.84 -39.09 34.70
CA SER A 62 -24.01 -38.27 34.37
C SER A 62 -24.67 -37.72 35.64
N LYS A 63 -25.38 -36.58 35.50
CA LYS A 63 -26.59 -36.15 36.24
C LYS A 63 -27.09 -34.85 35.58
N LYS A 64 -28.28 -34.85 35.00
CA LYS A 64 -29.60 -34.48 35.60
C LYS A 64 -29.76 -32.99 35.93
N GLN A 65 -30.67 -32.35 35.20
CA GLN A 65 -31.62 -31.36 35.72
C GLN A 65 -33.06 -31.88 35.49
N PRO A 66 -34.10 -31.33 36.15
CA PRO A 66 -35.38 -32.04 36.33
C PRO A 66 -36.53 -31.58 35.42
N GLU A 67 -37.47 -32.49 35.16
CA GLU A 67 -38.81 -32.21 34.64
C GLU A 67 -39.78 -31.89 35.80
N LYS A 68 -40.76 -30.99 35.58
CA LYS A 68 -42.17 -31.08 36.05
C LYS A 68 -42.99 -29.81 35.71
N LYS A 69 -44.30 -30.01 35.45
CA LYS A 69 -45.33 -29.02 35.05
C LYS A 69 -45.06 -28.45 33.63
N VAL A 70 -45.91 -28.65 32.62
CA VAL A 70 -47.35 -28.32 32.54
C VAL A 70 -48.13 -29.36 31.74
N GLU A 71 -48.99 -30.13 32.40
CA GLU A 71 -50.01 -31.01 31.81
C GLU A 71 -51.22 -30.99 32.76
N GLU A 72 -52.23 -30.11 32.52
CA GLU A 72 -53.55 -30.09 33.24
C GLU A 72 -54.53 -28.99 32.74
N VAL A 73 -54.44 -28.46 31.51
CA VAL A 73 -55.26 -27.28 31.09
C VAL A 73 -55.80 -27.28 29.64
N ILE A 74 -55.76 -28.39 28.89
CA ILE A 74 -56.19 -28.40 27.47
C ILE A 74 -57.29 -29.45 27.16
N GLU A 75 -57.66 -30.31 28.10
CA GLU A 75 -58.70 -31.34 27.90
C GLU A 75 -60.16 -30.82 28.00
N ALA A 76 -60.35 -29.50 28.11
CA ALA A 76 -61.65 -28.86 28.28
C ALA A 76 -62.27 -28.30 26.97
N SER A 77 -61.84 -28.77 25.80
CA SER A 77 -62.40 -28.30 24.51
C SER A 77 -62.50 -29.38 23.45
N LEU A 78 -63.75 -29.70 23.10
CA LEU A 78 -64.17 -30.39 21.86
C LEU A 78 -63.86 -31.88 21.73
N ASN A 79 -64.26 -32.67 22.74
CA ASN A 79 -65.00 -33.89 22.40
C ASN A 79 -66.37 -33.48 21.83
N LYS A 80 -66.50 -33.55 20.50
CA LYS A 80 -67.78 -33.69 19.80
C LYS A 80 -67.58 -34.72 18.70
N ASP A 81 -68.10 -35.91 18.93
CA ASP A 81 -67.88 -37.08 18.09
C ASP A 81 -68.50 -36.90 16.69
N ILE A 82 -67.65 -36.64 15.70
CA ILE A 82 -67.97 -36.77 14.28
C ILE A 82 -67.09 -37.89 13.72
N ASN A 83 -67.73 -39.03 13.53
CA ASN A 83 -67.23 -40.34 13.14
C ASN A 83 -65.97 -40.32 12.22
N ILE A 84 -64.77 -40.28 12.82
CA ILE A 84 -63.50 -40.07 12.12
C ILE A 84 -63.19 -41.21 11.13
N ASP A 85 -63.66 -42.43 11.39
CA ASP A 85 -63.44 -43.60 10.53
C ASP A 85 -64.48 -43.74 9.39
N GLU A 86 -65.57 -42.98 9.42
CA GLU A 86 -66.46 -42.78 8.26
C GLU A 86 -65.98 -41.59 7.41
N ALA A 87 -65.45 -40.53 8.03
CA ALA A 87 -64.80 -39.43 7.30
C ALA A 87 -63.62 -39.91 6.42
N LYS A 88 -62.87 -40.92 6.88
CA LYS A 88 -61.82 -41.60 6.09
C LYS A 88 -62.36 -42.40 4.89
N LYS A 89 -63.66 -42.71 4.84
CA LYS A 89 -64.30 -43.45 3.73
C LYS A 89 -65.09 -42.54 2.79
N SER A 90 -65.64 -41.43 3.28
CA SER A 90 -66.36 -40.44 2.45
C SER A 90 -65.44 -39.47 1.71
N HIS A 91 -64.14 -39.44 2.00
CA HIS A 91 -63.12 -38.69 1.24
C HIS A 91 -62.10 -39.60 0.53
N SER A 92 -62.61 -40.58 -0.22
CA SER A 92 -61.93 -41.04 -1.45
C SER A 92 -62.06 -39.98 -2.56
N GLN A 93 -61.74 -38.72 -2.23
CA GLN A 93 -61.55 -37.67 -3.22
C GLN A 93 -60.27 -38.01 -3.99
N LYS A 94 -60.39 -38.15 -5.32
CA LYS A 94 -59.25 -38.39 -6.22
C LYS A 94 -58.15 -37.39 -5.86
N GLN A 95 -56.95 -37.88 -5.50
CA GLN A 95 -55.84 -37.01 -5.12
C GLN A 95 -55.64 -35.95 -6.22
N LYS A 96 -55.72 -34.66 -5.84
CA LYS A 96 -55.61 -33.57 -6.81
C LYS A 96 -54.24 -33.70 -7.46
N PHE A 97 -54.14 -33.77 -8.78
CA PHE A 97 -52.94 -34.32 -9.44
C PHE A 97 -51.64 -33.64 -9.00
N TRP A 98 -51.65 -32.33 -8.72
CA TRP A 98 -50.53 -31.54 -8.19
C TRP A 98 -50.00 -31.97 -6.80
N GLN A 99 -50.75 -32.80 -6.07
CA GLN A 99 -50.28 -33.49 -4.85
C GLN A 99 -49.33 -34.65 -5.18
N GLY A 100 -49.21 -35.04 -6.45
CA GLY A 100 -48.25 -36.04 -6.93
C GLY A 100 -46.80 -35.61 -6.73
N LYS A 101 -45.94 -36.58 -6.39
CA LYS A 101 -44.52 -36.39 -6.00
C LYS A 101 -43.69 -35.56 -6.98
N VAL A 102 -44.03 -35.59 -8.27
CA VAL A 102 -43.37 -34.81 -9.33
C VAL A 102 -43.69 -33.32 -9.23
N TRP A 103 -44.96 -32.99 -8.94
CA TRP A 103 -45.48 -31.62 -8.91
C TRP A 103 -45.24 -30.91 -7.57
N GLN A 104 -45.12 -31.66 -6.47
CA GLN A 104 -44.72 -31.12 -5.17
C GLN A 104 -43.41 -30.30 -5.22
N ILE A 105 -42.50 -30.62 -6.15
CA ILE A 105 -41.25 -29.87 -6.41
C ILE A 105 -41.51 -28.40 -6.77
N LEU A 106 -42.62 -28.10 -7.45
CA LEU A 106 -43.04 -26.74 -7.79
C LEU A 106 -43.80 -26.05 -6.64
N LEU A 107 -44.32 -26.79 -5.67
CA LEU A 107 -45.11 -26.23 -4.56
C LEU A 107 -44.26 -25.96 -3.31
N ASP A 108 -43.33 -26.86 -2.99
CA ASP A 108 -42.45 -26.77 -1.81
C ASP A 108 -40.96 -26.77 -2.21
N PRO A 109 -40.33 -25.60 -2.39
CA PRO A 109 -38.92 -25.48 -2.78
C PRO A 109 -37.94 -25.95 -1.69
N THR A 110 -38.43 -26.38 -0.53
CA THR A 110 -37.68 -27.03 0.56
C THR A 110 -37.41 -28.51 0.31
N LEU A 111 -38.24 -29.19 -0.50
CA LEU A 111 -38.03 -30.59 -0.90
C LEU A 111 -36.86 -30.74 -1.90
N MET A 112 -36.46 -29.64 -2.54
CA MET A 112 -35.35 -29.54 -3.47
C MET A 112 -34.01 -29.32 -2.75
N GLY A 113 -33.32 -30.42 -2.43
CA GLY A 113 -31.90 -30.39 -2.12
C GLY A 113 -31.09 -29.75 -3.27
N SER A 114 -30.10 -28.91 -2.94
CA SER A 114 -29.34 -28.08 -3.90
C SER A 114 -28.81 -28.86 -5.11
N GLU A 115 -28.23 -30.04 -4.85
CA GLU A 115 -27.62 -30.94 -5.85
C GLU A 115 -28.59 -31.47 -6.91
N ASN A 116 -29.90 -31.26 -6.76
CA ASN A 116 -30.92 -31.70 -7.72
C ASN A 116 -31.54 -30.54 -8.53
N ILE A 117 -31.36 -29.28 -8.12
CA ILE A 117 -31.92 -28.10 -8.80
C ILE A 117 -31.31 -27.93 -10.21
N THR A 118 -30.05 -28.35 -10.37
CA THR A 118 -29.36 -28.32 -11.67
C THR A 118 -29.91 -29.33 -12.67
N LYS A 119 -30.41 -30.48 -12.19
CA LYS A 119 -30.80 -31.65 -13.02
C LYS A 119 -32.19 -31.54 -13.64
N TYR A 120 -33.12 -30.85 -12.99
CA TYR A 120 -34.48 -30.68 -13.52
C TYR A 120 -34.57 -29.52 -14.51
N ASP A 121 -35.27 -29.72 -15.63
CA ASP A 121 -35.81 -28.63 -16.43
C ASP A 121 -37.17 -28.21 -15.86
N LEU A 122 -37.13 -27.12 -15.07
CA LEU A 122 -38.31 -26.49 -14.50
C LEU A 122 -39.24 -25.87 -15.55
N SER A 123 -38.74 -25.60 -16.77
CA SER A 123 -39.52 -25.01 -17.86
C SER A 123 -40.32 -26.05 -18.65
N ALA A 124 -39.78 -27.26 -18.89
CA ALA A 124 -40.59 -28.40 -19.30
C ALA A 124 -41.63 -28.75 -18.21
N LEU A 125 -41.17 -28.93 -16.97
CA LEU A 125 -42.02 -29.28 -15.83
C LEU A 125 -43.21 -28.32 -15.66
N LEU A 126 -43.00 -27.00 -15.79
CA LEU A 126 -44.09 -26.02 -15.66
C LEU A 126 -45.05 -26.02 -16.86
N LYS A 127 -44.60 -26.36 -18.08
CA LYS A 127 -45.48 -26.56 -19.25
C LYS A 127 -46.36 -27.79 -19.06
N ASP A 128 -45.78 -28.90 -18.61
CA ASP A 128 -46.50 -30.15 -18.39
C ASP A 128 -47.52 -29.99 -17.24
N PHE A 129 -47.12 -29.29 -16.16
CA PHE A 129 -48.00 -28.91 -15.05
C PHE A 129 -49.19 -28.04 -15.48
N THR A 130 -48.97 -27.06 -16.36
CA THR A 130 -50.04 -26.20 -16.89
C THR A 130 -50.94 -26.94 -17.88
N GLN A 131 -50.42 -27.90 -18.65
CA GLN A 131 -51.23 -28.81 -19.45
C GLN A 131 -52.07 -29.77 -18.60
N GLU A 132 -51.55 -30.31 -17.49
CA GLU A 132 -52.36 -31.14 -16.57
C GLU A 132 -53.44 -30.32 -15.85
N MET A 133 -53.17 -29.06 -15.46
CA MET A 133 -54.22 -28.15 -14.98
C MET A 133 -55.34 -28.00 -16.02
N LEU A 134 -55.00 -27.68 -17.27
CA LEU A 134 -55.98 -27.48 -18.34
C LEU A 134 -56.77 -28.75 -18.69
N LYS A 135 -56.18 -29.94 -18.60
CA LYS A 135 -56.86 -31.23 -18.81
C LYS A 135 -57.80 -31.64 -17.66
N SER A 136 -57.74 -30.93 -16.53
CA SER A 136 -58.47 -31.29 -15.31
C SER A 136 -59.73 -30.46 -15.05
N ASP A 137 -60.02 -29.47 -15.91
CA ASP A 137 -61.08 -28.45 -15.81
C ASP A 137 -61.10 -27.61 -14.51
N LEU A 138 -60.21 -27.90 -13.55
CA LEU A 138 -60.16 -27.30 -12.21
C LEU A 138 -58.87 -26.49 -12.00
N VAL A 139 -58.82 -25.32 -12.63
CA VAL A 139 -57.67 -24.41 -12.60
C VAL A 139 -57.61 -23.62 -11.27
N ASP A 140 -57.02 -24.21 -10.24
CA ASP A 140 -56.73 -23.54 -8.96
C ASP A 140 -55.63 -22.46 -9.16
N PHE A 141 -56.01 -21.23 -9.58
CA PHE A 141 -55.09 -20.12 -9.88
C PHE A 141 -54.08 -19.77 -8.77
N ARG A 142 -54.44 -20.03 -7.50
CA ARG A 142 -53.52 -19.86 -6.36
C ARG A 142 -52.32 -20.82 -6.43
N ILE A 143 -52.55 -22.03 -6.93
CA ILE A 143 -51.55 -23.11 -7.01
C ILE A 143 -50.69 -22.92 -8.26
N SER A 144 -51.27 -22.49 -9.39
CA SER A 144 -50.49 -22.09 -10.57
C SER A 144 -49.58 -20.90 -10.27
N GLY A 145 -50.09 -19.86 -9.60
CA GLY A 145 -49.28 -18.71 -9.17
C GLY A 145 -48.13 -19.11 -8.22
N MET A 146 -48.37 -20.03 -7.29
CA MET A 146 -47.34 -20.55 -6.39
C MET A 146 -46.28 -21.38 -7.14
N ALA A 147 -46.69 -22.23 -8.08
CA ALA A 147 -45.79 -23.00 -8.94
C ALA A 147 -44.91 -22.10 -9.82
N ILE A 148 -45.47 -21.04 -10.41
CA ILE A 148 -44.74 -20.03 -11.20
C ILE A 148 -43.73 -19.29 -10.31
N TYR A 149 -44.15 -18.79 -9.15
CA TYR A 149 -43.28 -18.08 -8.21
C TYR A 149 -42.11 -18.95 -7.71
N ASN A 150 -42.39 -20.20 -7.33
CA ASN A 150 -41.37 -21.13 -6.89
C ASN A 150 -40.44 -21.57 -8.03
N SER A 151 -40.95 -21.77 -9.25
CA SER A 151 -40.12 -22.05 -10.43
C SER A 151 -39.13 -20.89 -10.68
N ALA A 152 -39.61 -19.64 -10.68
CA ALA A 152 -38.75 -18.46 -10.81
C ALA A 152 -37.70 -18.37 -9.67
N LYS A 153 -38.09 -18.69 -8.43
CA LYS A 153 -37.21 -18.74 -7.25
C LYS A 153 -36.14 -19.83 -7.36
N LEU A 154 -36.48 -21.00 -7.88
CA LEU A 154 -35.55 -22.11 -8.13
C LEU A 154 -34.63 -21.81 -9.32
N HIS A 155 -35.12 -21.17 -10.39
CA HIS A 155 -34.30 -20.66 -11.49
C HIS A 155 -33.29 -19.60 -11.01
N HIS A 156 -33.73 -18.63 -10.19
CA HIS A 156 -32.83 -17.64 -9.59
C HIS A 156 -31.76 -18.30 -8.70
N LYS A 157 -32.13 -19.30 -7.89
CA LYS A 157 -31.17 -20.09 -7.12
C LYS A 157 -30.19 -20.84 -8.01
N LYS A 158 -30.65 -21.49 -9.10
CA LYS A 158 -29.78 -22.19 -10.07
C LYS A 158 -28.76 -21.25 -10.71
N ILE A 159 -29.16 -20.04 -11.08
CA ILE A 159 -28.27 -18.99 -11.60
C ILE A 159 -27.25 -18.58 -10.53
N LYS A 160 -27.70 -18.34 -9.30
CA LYS A 160 -26.80 -17.96 -8.20
C LYS A 160 -25.80 -19.07 -7.87
N ASP A 161 -26.25 -20.32 -7.73
CA ASP A 161 -25.39 -21.45 -7.36
C ASP A 161 -24.24 -21.62 -8.40
N VAL A 162 -24.51 -21.36 -9.70
CA VAL A 162 -23.49 -21.32 -10.77
C VAL A 162 -22.53 -20.13 -10.62
N ILE A 163 -23.02 -18.90 -10.39
CA ILE A 163 -22.16 -17.72 -10.18
C ILE A 163 -21.26 -17.92 -8.96
N ASP A 164 -21.82 -18.40 -7.85
CA ASP A 164 -21.09 -18.75 -6.64
C ASP A 164 -20.01 -19.83 -6.93
N GLU A 165 -20.15 -20.69 -7.94
CA GLU A 165 -19.13 -21.68 -8.36
C GLU A 165 -18.07 -21.06 -9.29
N GLU A 166 -18.46 -20.25 -10.27
CA GLU A 166 -17.52 -19.52 -11.14
C GLU A 166 -16.60 -18.59 -10.32
N GLU A 167 -17.14 -17.85 -9.34
CA GLU A 167 -16.32 -17.04 -8.43
C GLU A 167 -15.30 -17.89 -7.65
N LYS A 168 -15.68 -19.09 -7.18
CA LYS A 168 -14.76 -20.00 -6.46
C LYS A 168 -13.64 -20.46 -7.38
N ILE A 169 -13.92 -20.77 -8.65
CA ILE A 169 -12.92 -21.17 -9.65
C ILE A 169 -11.95 -20.02 -9.95
N GLN A 170 -12.47 -18.83 -10.25
CA GLN A 170 -11.64 -17.63 -10.49
C GLN A 170 -10.75 -17.30 -9.28
N ILE A 171 -11.28 -17.42 -8.05
CA ILE A 171 -10.53 -17.22 -6.81
C ILE A 171 -9.45 -18.30 -6.61
N GLN A 172 -9.67 -19.54 -7.07
CA GLN A 172 -8.66 -20.60 -7.04
C GLN A 172 -7.56 -20.35 -8.07
N GLU A 173 -7.91 -20.08 -9.33
CA GLU A 173 -6.94 -19.72 -10.38
C GLU A 173 -6.09 -18.51 -9.99
N MET A 174 -6.70 -17.44 -9.45
CA MET A 174 -5.96 -16.26 -9.00
C MET A 174 -5.02 -16.58 -7.84
N LYS A 175 -5.39 -17.51 -6.95
CA LYS A 175 -4.48 -18.02 -5.90
C LYS A 175 -3.36 -18.86 -6.49
N GLU A 176 -3.59 -19.69 -7.50
CA GLU A 176 -2.57 -20.52 -8.13
C GLU A 176 -1.57 -19.68 -8.93
N ARG A 177 -2.07 -18.76 -9.77
CA ARG A 177 -1.26 -17.75 -10.49
C ARG A 177 -0.41 -16.89 -9.54
N THR A 178 -0.89 -16.65 -8.32
CA THR A 178 -0.17 -15.88 -7.28
C THR A 178 0.71 -16.77 -6.37
N GLN A 179 0.47 -18.08 -6.32
CA GLN A 179 1.22 -19.03 -5.49
C GLN A 179 2.58 -19.32 -6.11
N ARG A 180 3.56 -18.50 -5.71
CA ARG A 180 4.97 -18.87 -5.84
C ARG A 180 5.18 -20.19 -5.08
N ASN A 181 5.75 -21.19 -5.76
CA ASN A 181 6.19 -22.45 -5.15
C ASN A 181 7.35 -22.21 -4.18
N ILE A 182 7.03 -21.71 -2.99
CA ILE A 182 7.97 -21.55 -1.88
C ILE A 182 8.29 -22.96 -1.36
N PRO A 183 9.54 -23.45 -1.46
CA PRO A 183 9.89 -24.77 -0.94
C PRO A 183 9.64 -24.81 0.57
N LYS A 184 9.13 -25.94 1.07
CA LYS A 184 8.91 -26.17 2.51
C LYS A 184 10.20 -25.83 3.26
N SER A 185 10.11 -24.96 4.27
CA SER A 185 11.29 -24.44 4.96
C SER A 185 12.12 -25.60 5.54
N MET A 186 13.36 -25.75 5.04
CA MET A 186 14.30 -26.74 5.55
C MET A 186 14.42 -26.59 7.08
N PRO A 187 14.37 -27.68 7.86
CA PRO A 187 14.54 -27.60 9.30
C PRO A 187 15.88 -26.95 9.63
N GLN A 188 15.89 -26.02 10.58
CA GLN A 188 17.14 -25.39 11.01
C GLN A 188 18.07 -26.47 11.59
N PRO A 189 19.37 -26.47 11.24
CA PRO A 189 20.31 -27.45 11.76
C PRO A 189 20.32 -27.38 13.29
N ILE A 190 20.11 -28.53 13.93
CA ILE A 190 20.09 -28.65 15.39
C ILE A 190 21.48 -28.26 15.89
N ARG A 191 21.56 -27.15 16.63
CA ARG A 191 22.82 -26.70 17.21
C ARG A 191 23.25 -27.68 18.29
N GLU A 192 24.48 -28.18 18.18
CA GLU A 192 25.12 -28.94 19.25
C GLU A 192 25.06 -28.15 20.56
N SER A 193 24.94 -28.86 21.68
CA SER A 193 25.12 -28.28 23.00
C SER A 193 26.53 -27.70 23.12
N ARG A 194 26.67 -26.59 23.87
CA ARG A 194 27.97 -25.91 24.03
C ARG A 194 28.98 -26.87 24.65
N LYS A 195 29.94 -27.33 23.85
CA LYS A 195 31.11 -28.08 24.31
C LYS A 195 31.87 -27.21 25.33
N ILE A 196 32.16 -27.77 26.50
CA ILE A 196 32.94 -27.11 27.55
C ILE A 196 34.41 -27.25 27.13
N ALA A 197 35.00 -26.16 26.67
CA ALA A 197 36.40 -26.16 26.22
C ALA A 197 37.36 -26.38 27.40
N THR A 198 38.36 -27.23 27.17
CA THR A 198 39.54 -27.36 28.03
C THR A 198 40.41 -26.10 27.96
N LYS A 199 41.36 -25.94 28.90
CA LYS A 199 42.28 -24.80 28.92
C LYS A 199 43.13 -24.74 27.65
N ASP A 200 43.58 -25.88 27.16
CA ASP A 200 44.49 -25.96 26.01
C ASP A 200 43.76 -25.73 24.68
N GLU A 201 42.51 -26.18 24.54
CA GLU A 201 41.63 -25.79 23.44
C GLU A 201 41.37 -24.28 23.42
N LEU A 202 41.16 -23.66 24.59
CA LEU A 202 40.98 -22.21 24.71
C LEU A 202 42.24 -21.45 24.26
N PHE A 203 43.43 -21.84 24.73
CA PHE A 203 44.69 -21.20 24.30
C PHE A 203 45.01 -21.46 22.82
N SER A 204 44.70 -22.64 22.30
CA SER A 204 44.82 -22.97 20.86
C SER A 204 43.89 -22.09 20.02
N ALA A 205 42.62 -21.95 20.42
CA ALA A 205 41.64 -21.09 19.77
C ALA A 205 42.02 -19.59 19.83
N MET A 206 42.61 -19.12 20.93
CA MET A 206 43.12 -17.75 21.02
C MET A 206 44.32 -17.54 20.07
N ARG A 207 45.27 -18.47 20.03
CA ARG A 207 46.42 -18.40 19.10
C ARG A 207 45.98 -18.38 17.64
N SER A 208 45.07 -19.28 17.25
CA SER A 208 44.56 -19.32 15.87
C SER A 208 43.75 -18.08 15.50
N ALA A 209 42.92 -17.54 16.40
CA ALA A 209 42.19 -16.29 16.18
C ALA A 209 43.11 -15.06 16.03
N ILE A 210 44.22 -14.99 16.78
CA ILE A 210 45.23 -13.94 16.62
C ILE A 210 45.92 -14.04 15.26
N ILE A 211 46.33 -15.25 14.85
CA ILE A 211 46.95 -15.48 13.54
C ILE A 211 45.97 -15.14 12.40
N GLU A 212 44.71 -15.59 12.50
CA GLU A 212 43.68 -15.34 11.48
C GLU A 212 43.34 -13.85 11.35
N THR A 213 43.30 -13.11 12.47
CA THR A 213 43.07 -11.65 12.43
C THR A 213 44.26 -10.88 11.88
N MET A 214 45.50 -11.32 12.14
CA MET A 214 46.70 -10.78 11.47
C MET A 214 46.68 -11.03 9.97
N GLN A 215 46.39 -12.26 9.53
CA GLN A 215 46.27 -12.61 8.11
C GLN A 215 45.16 -11.80 7.41
N LYS A 216 43.98 -11.69 8.03
CA LYS A 216 42.87 -10.85 7.52
C LYS A 216 43.28 -9.37 7.40
N ARG A 217 44.02 -8.83 8.38
CA ARG A 217 44.54 -7.45 8.35
C ARG A 217 45.50 -7.22 7.19
N GLU A 218 46.40 -8.16 6.94
CA GLU A 218 47.38 -8.08 5.85
C GLU A 218 46.74 -8.26 4.45
N VAL A 219 45.80 -9.20 4.30
CA VAL A 219 44.98 -9.31 3.07
C VAL A 219 44.20 -8.02 2.80
N LEU A 220 43.66 -7.38 3.84
CA LEU A 220 43.00 -6.08 3.70
C LEU A 220 43.98 -4.95 3.33
N ARG A 221 45.21 -4.96 3.83
CA ARG A 221 46.28 -4.02 3.42
C ARG A 221 46.58 -4.14 1.93
N ARG A 222 46.86 -5.36 1.45
CA ARG A 222 47.12 -5.65 0.02
C ARG A 222 45.94 -5.26 -0.87
N ARG A 223 44.70 -5.49 -0.42
CA ARG A 223 43.47 -5.08 -1.12
C ARG A 223 43.24 -3.57 -1.19
N ARG A 224 43.82 -2.75 -0.28
CA ARG A 224 43.79 -1.28 -0.38
C ARG A 224 44.77 -0.79 -1.44
N VAL A 225 46.03 -1.21 -1.35
CA VAL A 225 47.10 -0.88 -2.31
C VAL A 225 46.66 -1.18 -3.74
N LYS A 226 46.21 -2.41 -4.03
CA LYS A 226 45.72 -2.83 -5.36
C LYS A 226 44.46 -2.11 -5.85
N ARG A 227 43.71 -1.44 -4.97
CA ARG A 227 42.57 -0.58 -5.33
C ARG A 227 43.02 0.85 -5.62
N GLU A 228 44.05 1.33 -4.95
CA GLU A 228 44.63 2.66 -5.17
C GLU A 228 45.44 2.72 -6.47
N GLU A 229 46.22 1.67 -6.77
CA GLU A 229 46.91 1.49 -8.06
C GLU A 229 45.92 1.56 -9.23
N ARG A 230 44.89 0.70 -9.23
CA ARG A 230 43.79 0.74 -10.22
C ARG A 230 43.08 2.09 -10.30
N ARG A 231 42.98 2.84 -9.21
CA ARG A 231 42.39 4.19 -9.21
C ARG A 231 43.34 5.23 -9.82
N ARG A 232 44.66 5.03 -9.77
CA ARG A 232 45.65 5.87 -10.47
C ARG A 232 45.65 5.54 -11.97
N GLU A 233 45.71 4.27 -12.33
CA GLU A 233 45.57 3.78 -13.72
C GLU A 233 44.31 4.35 -14.41
N LEU A 234 43.14 4.17 -13.78
CA LEU A 234 41.87 4.68 -14.32
C LEU A 234 41.77 6.20 -14.37
N LYS A 235 42.57 6.94 -13.58
CA LYS A 235 42.69 8.40 -13.74
C LYS A 235 43.51 8.74 -14.98
N VAL A 236 44.67 8.10 -15.18
CA VAL A 236 45.54 8.30 -16.35
C VAL A 236 44.84 7.96 -17.66
N ILE A 237 44.04 6.88 -17.69
CA ILE A 237 43.22 6.53 -18.86
C ILE A 237 42.13 7.60 -19.10
N LYS A 238 41.45 8.06 -18.04
CA LYS A 238 40.38 9.07 -18.15
C LYS A 238 40.86 10.49 -18.45
N SER A 239 42.14 10.81 -18.20
CA SER A 239 42.74 12.08 -18.64
C SER A 239 43.22 12.02 -20.10
N LYS A 240 43.62 10.84 -20.59
CA LYS A 240 44.01 10.64 -22.01
C LYS A 240 42.84 10.63 -23.00
N GLY A 241 41.62 10.40 -22.53
CA GLY A 241 40.43 10.15 -23.37
C GLY A 241 39.28 11.15 -23.22
N LYS A 242 39.57 12.43 -22.94
CA LYS A 242 38.55 13.49 -22.86
C LYS A 242 38.86 14.64 -23.81
N LEU A 243 37.96 14.86 -24.77
CA LEU A 243 37.89 16.10 -25.53
C LEU A 243 37.55 17.29 -24.59
N PRO A 244 37.97 18.52 -24.93
CA PRO A 244 37.55 19.74 -24.24
C PRO A 244 36.02 19.88 -24.14
N LYS A 245 35.54 20.59 -23.11
CA LYS A 245 34.10 20.70 -22.82
C LYS A 245 33.35 21.48 -23.90
N GLU A 246 34.03 22.41 -24.57
CA GLU A 246 33.50 23.29 -25.61
C GLU A 246 33.07 22.45 -26.82
N ILE A 247 33.96 21.56 -27.30
CA ILE A 247 33.68 20.64 -28.41
C ILE A 247 32.47 19.75 -28.10
N LEU A 248 32.36 19.25 -26.86
CA LEU A 248 31.26 18.40 -26.42
C LEU A 248 29.93 19.18 -26.29
N ARG A 249 29.96 20.49 -26.03
CA ARG A 249 28.77 21.37 -26.09
C ARG A 249 28.26 21.53 -27.52
N HIS A 250 29.12 21.88 -28.49
CA HIS A 250 28.72 22.05 -29.89
C HIS A 250 28.11 20.79 -30.52
N ILE A 251 28.57 19.59 -30.12
CA ILE A 251 28.07 18.31 -30.63
C ILE A 251 26.71 17.91 -30.02
N THR A 252 26.33 18.40 -28.83
CA THR A 252 25.18 17.87 -28.08
C THR A 252 23.90 18.69 -28.15
N GLY A 253 23.94 19.92 -28.70
CA GLY A 253 22.74 20.67 -29.11
C GLY A 253 21.69 20.90 -28.02
N LYS A 254 22.10 21.02 -26.75
CA LYS A 254 21.19 21.28 -25.63
C LYS A 254 21.17 22.76 -25.27
N ASP A 255 19.96 23.30 -25.11
CA ASP A 255 19.74 24.62 -24.53
C ASP A 255 20.29 24.68 -23.10
N ARG A 256 20.76 25.87 -22.70
CA ARG A 256 21.30 26.10 -21.36
C ARG A 256 20.16 26.07 -20.34
N THR A 257 20.37 25.41 -19.20
CA THR A 257 19.41 25.53 -18.09
C THR A 257 19.46 26.92 -17.46
N ILE A 258 18.36 27.36 -16.85
CA ILE A 258 18.29 28.67 -16.17
C ILE A 258 19.37 28.78 -15.08
N GLU A 259 19.64 27.69 -14.36
CA GLU A 259 20.71 27.62 -13.35
C GLU A 259 22.10 27.84 -13.97
N GLU A 260 22.39 27.23 -15.12
CA GLU A 260 23.66 27.45 -15.85
C GLU A 260 23.79 28.88 -16.40
N ILE A 261 22.69 29.51 -16.82
CA ILE A 261 22.68 30.91 -17.27
C ILE A 261 22.97 31.85 -16.08
N LEU A 262 22.35 31.62 -14.93
CA LEU A 262 22.57 32.40 -13.71
C LEU A 262 24.00 32.19 -13.14
N ASP A 263 24.53 30.98 -13.18
CA ASP A 263 25.92 30.68 -12.79
C ASP A 263 26.93 31.33 -13.76
N GLU A 264 26.65 31.34 -15.08
CA GLU A 264 27.52 31.99 -16.07
C GLU A 264 27.54 33.51 -15.90
N TRP A 265 26.38 34.16 -15.73
CA TRP A 265 26.31 35.60 -15.42
C TRP A 265 26.98 35.92 -14.07
N PHE A 266 26.77 35.10 -13.03
CA PHE A 266 27.40 35.30 -11.74
C PHE A 266 28.94 35.24 -11.81
N GLU A 267 29.52 34.27 -12.52
CA GLU A 267 30.97 34.20 -12.68
C GLU A 267 31.52 35.32 -13.60
N ARG A 268 30.76 35.81 -14.60
CA ARG A 268 31.12 37.01 -15.40
C ARG A 268 31.21 38.26 -14.51
N ILE A 269 30.15 38.55 -13.74
CA ILE A 269 30.07 39.70 -12.81
C ILE A 269 31.23 39.63 -11.80
N LYS A 270 31.40 38.47 -11.17
CA LYS A 270 32.47 38.18 -10.20
C LYS A 270 33.87 38.27 -10.81
N ALA A 271 34.05 38.00 -12.10
CA ALA A 271 35.32 38.23 -12.79
C ALA A 271 35.59 39.72 -13.02
N LYS A 272 34.58 40.52 -13.39
CA LYS A 272 34.70 41.99 -13.53
C LYS A 272 35.04 42.68 -12.21
N ILE A 273 34.30 42.38 -11.14
CA ILE A 273 34.57 42.92 -9.79
C ILE A 273 36.03 42.64 -9.37
N ARG A 274 36.56 41.44 -9.70
CA ARG A 274 37.96 41.05 -9.46
C ARG A 274 39.01 41.65 -10.41
N LEU A 275 38.60 42.25 -11.53
CA LEU A 275 39.50 42.91 -12.49
C LEU A 275 39.60 44.42 -12.22
N ASN A 276 38.60 44.99 -11.54
CA ASN A 276 38.55 46.40 -11.17
C ASN A 276 39.07 46.65 -9.73
N ASP A 277 39.63 45.62 -9.08
CA ASP A 277 40.15 45.61 -7.69
C ASP A 277 39.18 46.12 -6.59
N GLY A 278 37.88 46.25 -6.91
CA GLY A 278 36.84 46.77 -6.03
C GLY A 278 36.01 45.70 -5.31
N ASP A 279 35.32 46.11 -4.25
CA ASP A 279 34.26 45.32 -3.60
C ASP A 279 32.87 45.51 -4.25
N THR A 280 32.73 46.56 -5.08
CA THR A 280 31.50 47.02 -5.73
C THR A 280 31.73 47.34 -7.23
N THR A 281 30.65 47.29 -8.02
CA THR A 281 30.57 47.80 -9.41
C THR A 281 29.17 48.35 -9.69
N SER A 282 29.01 49.36 -10.54
CA SER A 282 27.70 49.82 -11.04
C SER A 282 27.15 48.88 -12.12
N TYR A 283 25.82 48.80 -12.21
CA TYR A 283 25.11 48.17 -13.33
C TYR A 283 25.48 48.77 -14.70
N GLU A 284 25.63 50.10 -14.82
CA GLU A 284 25.99 50.73 -16.10
C GLU A 284 27.37 50.29 -16.58
N GLU A 285 28.33 50.17 -15.66
CA GLU A 285 29.67 49.69 -15.95
C GLU A 285 29.61 48.25 -16.50
N LEU A 286 28.85 47.36 -15.86
CA LEU A 286 28.71 45.99 -16.34
C LEU A 286 28.04 45.88 -17.71
N VAL A 287 27.10 46.77 -18.06
CA VAL A 287 26.51 46.83 -19.40
C VAL A 287 27.56 47.25 -20.45
N LYS A 288 28.25 48.37 -20.21
CA LYS A 288 29.29 48.90 -21.11
C LYS A 288 30.48 47.95 -21.25
N ASP A 289 30.83 47.27 -20.17
CA ASP A 289 32.09 46.53 -20.04
C ASP A 289 31.95 45.02 -20.31
N ILE A 290 30.73 44.47 -20.33
CA ILE A 290 30.43 43.09 -20.77
C ILE A 290 29.65 43.08 -22.09
N ILE A 291 28.58 43.86 -22.23
CA ILE A 291 27.60 43.69 -23.32
C ILE A 291 28.02 44.46 -24.57
N GLU A 292 28.33 45.75 -24.46
CA GLU A 292 28.76 46.58 -25.60
C GLU A 292 30.09 46.08 -26.20
N LYS A 293 30.95 45.46 -25.37
CA LYS A 293 32.22 44.84 -25.80
C LYS A 293 32.08 43.44 -26.40
N GLU A 294 31.01 42.69 -26.09
CA GLU A 294 30.71 41.39 -26.74
C GLU A 294 29.85 41.54 -28.01
N TYR A 295 29.03 42.59 -28.11
CA TYR A 295 28.08 42.81 -29.20
C TYR A 295 28.11 44.28 -29.70
N PRO A 296 29.20 44.74 -30.34
CA PRO A 296 29.36 46.14 -30.73
C PRO A 296 28.35 46.60 -31.80
N ASP A 297 28.08 45.76 -32.80
CA ASP A 297 27.34 46.16 -34.02
C ASP A 297 25.80 46.05 -33.89
N ASP A 298 25.30 45.33 -32.86
CA ASP A 298 23.94 44.81 -32.85
C ASP A 298 23.12 45.33 -31.64
N ALA A 299 22.61 46.56 -31.79
CA ALA A 299 21.88 47.28 -30.74
C ALA A 299 20.59 46.58 -30.24
N TYR A 300 20.05 45.61 -30.99
CA TYR A 300 18.94 44.77 -30.53
C TYR A 300 19.44 43.65 -29.62
N ALA A 301 20.54 42.98 -29.99
CA ALA A 301 21.20 42.01 -29.13
C ALA A 301 21.67 42.63 -27.80
N GLN A 302 22.23 43.85 -27.83
CA GLN A 302 22.59 44.60 -26.62
C GLN A 302 21.40 44.76 -25.65
N LYS A 303 20.21 45.13 -26.15
CA LYS A 303 18.99 45.30 -25.34
C LYS A 303 18.44 43.98 -24.79
N ILE A 304 18.58 42.88 -25.54
CA ILE A 304 18.25 41.55 -25.03
C ILE A 304 19.24 41.15 -23.92
N LYS A 305 20.54 41.39 -24.12
CA LYS A 305 21.55 41.02 -23.11
C LYS A 305 21.52 41.90 -21.85
N SER A 306 21.13 43.17 -21.95
CA SER A 306 20.94 44.00 -20.75
C SER A 306 19.69 43.60 -19.96
N THR A 307 18.59 43.20 -20.64
CA THR A 307 17.43 42.63 -19.95
C THR A 307 17.71 41.24 -19.36
N GLU A 308 18.49 40.38 -20.02
CA GLU A 308 19.00 39.13 -19.42
C GLU A 308 19.88 39.38 -18.20
N LEU A 309 20.84 40.31 -18.27
CA LEU A 309 21.71 40.69 -17.15
C LEU A 309 20.89 41.22 -15.96
N PHE A 310 19.95 42.13 -16.21
CA PHE A 310 19.08 42.71 -15.19
C PHE A 310 18.22 41.65 -14.50
N LEU A 311 17.60 40.75 -15.27
CA LEU A 311 16.87 39.60 -14.72
C LEU A 311 17.78 38.67 -13.90
N ALA A 312 19.00 38.39 -14.39
CA ALA A 312 19.96 37.56 -13.66
C ALA A 312 20.37 38.20 -12.33
N LEU A 313 20.63 39.51 -12.30
CA LEU A 313 20.93 40.26 -11.07
C LEU A 313 19.78 40.19 -10.06
N LEU A 314 18.53 40.40 -10.51
CA LEU A 314 17.35 40.27 -9.67
C LEU A 314 17.23 38.85 -9.06
N PHE A 315 17.45 37.79 -9.85
CA PHE A 315 17.40 36.41 -9.33
C PHE A 315 18.57 36.08 -8.38
N LEU A 316 19.79 36.54 -8.68
CA LEU A 316 20.99 36.34 -7.85
C LEU A 316 20.93 37.11 -6.51
N SER A 317 20.24 38.26 -6.50
CA SER A 317 19.97 39.06 -5.30
C SER A 317 18.78 38.54 -4.49
N THR A 318 17.70 38.07 -5.12
CA THR A 318 16.49 37.62 -4.39
C THR A 318 16.58 36.19 -3.86
N GLY A 319 17.51 35.36 -4.36
CA GLY A 319 17.83 34.06 -3.75
C GLY A 319 16.64 33.10 -3.65
N GLY A 320 15.81 33.05 -4.70
CA GLY A 320 14.44 32.55 -4.72
C GLY A 320 14.04 31.45 -3.72
N SER A 321 13.25 31.84 -2.71
CA SER A 321 12.36 31.04 -1.84
C SER A 321 12.91 29.77 -1.13
N GLY A 322 14.20 29.46 -1.28
CA GLY A 322 14.79 28.19 -0.92
C GLY A 322 15.88 28.25 0.17
N LYS A 323 16.77 27.26 0.16
CA LYS A 323 17.89 27.15 1.13
C LYS A 323 19.17 27.86 0.69
N SER A 324 19.16 28.47 -0.49
CA SER A 324 20.25 29.27 -1.04
C SER A 324 20.13 30.71 -0.55
N ALA A 325 21.01 31.11 0.38
CA ALA A 325 21.15 32.51 0.76
C ALA A 325 21.59 33.37 -0.45
N PRO A 326 21.23 34.67 -0.52
CA PRO A 326 21.49 35.53 -1.68
C PRO A 326 22.99 35.61 -2.01
N ARG A 327 23.33 35.64 -3.30
CA ARG A 327 24.73 35.61 -3.78
C ARG A 327 25.31 37.00 -4.06
N LEU A 328 24.44 37.97 -4.35
CA LEU A 328 24.75 39.38 -4.53
C LEU A 328 23.88 40.20 -3.59
N LYS A 329 24.34 41.39 -3.21
CA LYS A 329 23.46 42.46 -2.75
C LYS A 329 23.36 43.52 -3.85
N LEU A 330 22.21 44.19 -3.91
CA LEU A 330 22.00 45.36 -4.75
C LEU A 330 21.72 46.53 -3.80
N ASN A 331 22.56 47.56 -3.83
CA ASN A 331 22.28 48.82 -3.16
C ASN A 331 21.71 49.78 -4.21
N GLN A 332 20.60 50.44 -3.88
CA GLN A 332 19.93 51.39 -4.76
C GLN A 332 20.01 52.77 -4.12
N TRP A 333 20.67 53.69 -4.81
CA TRP A 333 20.74 55.09 -4.40
C TRP A 333 19.69 55.90 -5.18
N GLU A 334 19.86 57.22 -5.27
CA GLU A 334 18.79 58.16 -5.61
C GLU A 334 18.00 57.80 -6.88
N GLN A 335 16.67 57.75 -6.76
CA GLN A 335 15.67 57.58 -7.83
C GLN A 335 15.87 56.44 -8.84
N PHE A 336 16.63 55.39 -8.49
CA PHE A 336 17.05 54.30 -9.39
C PHE A 336 18.01 54.72 -10.53
N GLU A 337 18.69 55.86 -10.41
CA GLU A 337 19.66 56.30 -11.43
C GLU A 337 20.88 55.37 -11.49
N ASP A 338 21.33 54.84 -10.35
CA ASP A 338 22.44 53.89 -10.27
C ASP A 338 22.12 52.69 -9.35
N ILE A 339 22.66 51.52 -9.70
CA ILE A 339 22.53 50.27 -8.93
C ILE A 339 23.94 49.72 -8.66
N GLU A 340 24.38 49.82 -7.41
CA GLU A 340 25.64 49.21 -6.97
C GLU A 340 25.45 47.73 -6.65
N ILE A 341 26.44 46.92 -7.02
CA ILE A 341 26.40 45.47 -6.90
C ILE A 341 27.56 45.00 -6.02
N GLU A 342 27.24 44.48 -4.83
CA GLU A 342 28.20 43.83 -3.94
C GLU A 342 28.15 42.30 -4.10
N ILE A 343 29.30 41.63 -4.04
CA ILE A 343 29.32 40.17 -3.82
C ILE A 343 28.94 39.88 -2.36
N ALA A 344 27.99 38.98 -2.13
CA ALA A 344 27.61 38.57 -0.78
C ALA A 344 28.77 37.79 -0.11
N LYS A 345 29.54 38.48 0.74
CA LYS A 345 30.57 37.88 1.61
C LYS A 345 29.91 36.98 2.66
N TYR A 346 29.67 35.72 2.31
CA TYR A 346 29.13 34.70 3.22
C TYR A 346 30.07 34.48 4.43
N PHE A 347 29.47 34.30 5.60
CA PHE A 347 30.09 33.76 6.82
C PHE A 347 30.10 32.20 6.81
#